data_AF-A0A841KR79-F1
#
_entry.id   AF-A0A841KR79-F1
#
_cell.length_a   1.000
_cell.length_b   1.000
_cell.length_c   1.000
_cell.angle_alpha   90.00
_cell.angle_beta   90.00
_cell.angle_gamma   90.00
#
_symmetry.space_group_name_H-M   'P 1'
#
loop_
_entity.id
_entity.type
_entity.pdbx_description
1 polymer ?
#
loop_
_entity_poly.entity_id
_entity_poly.type
_entity_poly.pdbx_seq_one_letter_code
_entity_poly.pdbx_strand_id
1 'polypeptide(L)'
;MKRCKAWLRDDLTTSTVEIMKKLAVKLKGYYRYYGVTDNSIMMGKFLDEVRSILYKALNRKSQKKGFNWDKYVLFLKKYPPARPKTTVNIYELRPEISYIM
;
A
#
# COMPACT_ATOMS: atom_id res chain seq x y z
N MET A 1 5.43 -9.89 2.32
CA MET A 1 6.45 -8.81 2.39
C MET A 1 7.59 -8.91 1.37
N LYS A 2 8.34 -10.04 1.31
CA LYS A 2 9.55 -10.20 0.46
C LYS A 2 9.37 -9.78 -1.01
N ARG A 3 8.23 -10.12 -1.66
CA ARG A 3 7.93 -9.73 -3.05
C ARG A 3 7.79 -8.22 -3.28
N CYS A 4 7.16 -7.47 -2.36
CA CYS A 4 7.04 -6.02 -2.51
C CYS A 4 8.39 -5.31 -2.36
N LYS A 5 9.23 -5.78 -1.43
CA LYS A 5 10.60 -5.26 -1.24
C LYS A 5 11.49 -5.52 -2.45
N ALA A 6 11.45 -6.74 -3.01
CA ALA A 6 12.21 -7.09 -4.22
C ALA A 6 11.75 -6.23 -5.42
N TRP A 7 10.45 -6.18 -5.69
CA TRP A 7 9.92 -5.41 -6.81
C TRP A 7 10.24 -3.90 -6.73
N LEU A 8 10.03 -3.26 -5.56
CA LEU A 8 10.37 -1.83 -5.39
C LEU A 8 11.88 -1.56 -5.48
N ARG A 9 12.71 -2.60 -5.31
CA ARG A 9 14.15 -2.53 -5.44
C ARG A 9 14.64 -2.75 -6.87
N ASP A 10 13.91 -3.51 -7.69
CA ASP A 10 14.30 -3.76 -9.09
C ASP A 10 13.76 -2.68 -10.05
N ASP A 11 12.64 -2.02 -9.71
CA ASP A 11 12.01 -0.98 -10.56
C ASP A 11 12.71 0.41 -10.46
N LEU A 12 13.98 0.45 -10.03
CA LEU A 12 14.74 1.68 -9.73
C LEU A 12 15.06 2.53 -10.97
N THR A 13 14.95 2.02 -12.19
CA THR A 13 15.16 2.79 -13.44
C THR A 13 13.91 3.56 -13.86
N THR A 14 12.72 3.16 -13.43
CA THR A 14 11.42 3.70 -13.89
C THR A 14 11.05 5.02 -13.21
N SER A 15 10.38 5.94 -13.90
CA SER A 15 9.95 7.24 -13.34
C SER A 15 9.10 7.08 -12.08
N THR A 16 9.16 8.06 -11.16
CA THR A 16 8.40 8.03 -9.91
C THR A 16 6.89 7.88 -10.13
N VAL A 17 6.36 8.49 -11.19
CA VAL A 17 4.93 8.41 -11.54
C VAL A 17 4.53 6.97 -11.89
N GLU A 18 5.34 6.28 -12.67
CA GLU A 18 5.08 4.88 -13.06
C GLU A 18 5.20 3.92 -11.87
N ILE A 19 6.15 4.15 -10.96
CA ILE A 19 6.23 3.40 -9.70
C ILE A 19 4.91 3.54 -8.92
N MET A 20 4.37 4.75 -8.80
CA MET A 20 3.12 5.00 -8.09
C MET A 20 1.91 4.36 -8.78
N LYS A 21 1.83 4.38 -10.12
CA LYS A 21 0.78 3.69 -10.87
C LYS A 21 0.80 2.18 -10.63
N LYS A 22 1.97 1.55 -10.79
CA LYS A 22 2.14 0.11 -10.53
C LYS A 22 1.85 -0.25 -9.08
N LEU A 23 2.27 0.60 -8.14
CA LEU A 23 1.99 0.42 -6.72
C LEU A 23 0.49 0.43 -6.44
N ALA A 24 -0.25 1.36 -7.03
CA ALA A 24 -1.70 1.44 -6.89
C ALA A 24 -2.40 0.17 -7.40
N VAL A 25 -1.97 -0.39 -8.54
CA VAL A 25 -2.51 -1.65 -9.08
C VAL A 25 -2.26 -2.82 -8.11
N LYS A 26 -1.04 -2.94 -7.59
CA LYS A 26 -0.68 -4.02 -6.64
C LYS A 26 -1.46 -3.90 -5.33
N LEU A 27 -1.58 -2.69 -4.78
CA LEU A 27 -2.36 -2.43 -3.57
C LEU A 27 -3.84 -2.77 -3.77
N LYS A 28 -4.44 -2.36 -4.90
CA LYS A 28 -5.83 -2.71 -5.24
C LYS A 28 -6.02 -4.23 -5.31
N GLY A 29 -5.10 -4.97 -5.93
CA GLY A 29 -5.15 -6.42 -5.96
C GLY A 29 -5.07 -7.05 -4.57
N TYR A 30 -4.17 -6.53 -3.72
CA TYR A 30 -4.05 -6.97 -2.33
C TYR A 30 -5.35 -6.73 -1.54
N TYR A 31 -5.94 -5.54 -1.62
CA TYR A 31 -7.19 -5.24 -0.90
C TYR A 31 -8.39 -6.03 -1.43
N ARG A 32 -8.43 -6.38 -2.72
CA ARG A 32 -9.49 -7.26 -3.24
C ARG A 32 -9.40 -8.67 -2.67
N TYR A 33 -8.18 -9.18 -2.51
CA TYR A 33 -7.96 -10.53 -1.97
C TYR A 33 -8.12 -10.58 -0.44
N TYR A 34 -7.60 -9.58 0.26
CA TYR A 34 -7.52 -9.56 1.73
C TYR A 34 -8.57 -8.65 2.39
N GLY A 35 -9.42 -7.96 1.62
CA GLY A 35 -10.38 -6.98 2.10
C GLY A 35 -11.63 -7.58 2.71
N VAL A 36 -11.48 -8.48 3.68
CA VAL A 36 -12.57 -8.94 4.54
C VAL A 36 -12.69 -8.03 5.77
N THR A 37 -13.88 -7.94 6.37
CA THR A 37 -14.17 -6.96 7.44
C THR A 37 -13.23 -7.04 8.63
N ASP A 38 -12.89 -8.26 9.07
CA ASP A 38 -12.01 -8.50 10.21
C ASP A 38 -10.51 -8.24 9.90
N ASN A 39 -10.16 -8.01 8.64
CA ASN A 39 -8.76 -7.85 8.21
C ASN A 39 -8.36 -6.39 7.94
N SER A 40 -9.23 -5.43 8.26
CA SER A 40 -9.00 -4.00 8.04
C SER A 40 -7.72 -3.47 8.72
N ILE A 41 -7.46 -3.91 9.96
CA ILE A 41 -6.26 -3.54 10.73
C ILE A 41 -4.97 -4.00 10.02
N MET A 42 -4.94 -5.26 9.57
CA MET A 42 -3.76 -5.81 8.89
C MET A 42 -3.52 -5.11 7.55
N MET A 43 -4.57 -4.77 6.82
CA MET A 43 -4.44 -4.01 5.57
C MET A 43 -3.87 -2.61 5.81
N GLY A 44 -4.24 -1.95 6.91
CA GLY A 44 -3.64 -0.68 7.34
C GLY A 44 -2.14 -0.82 7.62
N LYS A 45 -1.76 -1.81 8.44
CA LYS A 45 -0.34 -2.11 8.75
C LYS A 45 0.47 -2.40 7.49
N PHE A 46 -0.12 -3.14 6.54
CA PHE A 46 0.52 -3.43 5.26
C PHE A 46 0.78 -2.15 4.44
N LEU A 47 -0.19 -1.23 4.37
CA LEU A 47 0.00 0.05 3.70
C LEU A 47 1.14 0.87 4.33
N ASP A 48 1.22 0.91 5.66
CA ASP A 48 2.28 1.65 6.35
C ASP A 48 3.67 1.07 6.08
N GLU A 49 3.80 -0.26 6.07
CA GLU A 49 5.07 -0.89 5.72
C GLU A 49 5.44 -0.65 4.24
N VAL A 50 4.46 -0.66 3.33
CA VAL A 50 4.66 -0.28 1.92
C VAL A 50 5.15 1.17 1.79
N ARG A 51 4.57 2.11 2.55
CA ARG A 51 5.01 3.51 2.58
C ARG A 51 6.46 3.65 3.08
N SER A 52 6.86 2.87 4.08
CA SER A 52 8.25 2.86 4.57
C SER A 52 9.22 2.33 3.52
N ILE A 53 8.87 1.26 2.80
CA ILE A 53 9.71 0.70 1.73
C ILE A 53 9.83 1.69 0.56
N LEU A 54 8.71 2.32 0.17
CA LEU A 54 8.70 3.31 -0.90
C LEU A 54 9.61 4.50 -0.58
N TYR A 55 9.56 5.03 0.66
CA TYR A 55 10.46 6.09 1.11
C TYR A 55 11.93 5.71 0.93
N LYS A 56 12.31 4.51 1.39
CA LYS A 56 13.68 4.00 1.25
C LYS A 56 14.08 3.80 -0.21
N ALA A 57 13.18 3.27 -1.05
CA ALA A 57 13.44 3.03 -2.46
C ALA A 57 13.64 4.33 -3.26
N LEU A 58 12.79 5.34 -3.04
CA LEU A 58 12.89 6.65 -3.68
C LEU A 58 14.17 7.39 -3.26
N ASN A 59 14.51 7.33 -1.97
CA ASN A 59 15.75 7.94 -1.47
C ASN A 59 17.01 7.25 -1.97
N ARG A 60 16.96 5.94 -2.21
CA ARG A 60 18.09 5.20 -2.82
C ARG A 60 18.27 5.53 -4.30
N LYS A 61 17.18 5.85 -5.03
CA LYS A 61 17.24 6.20 -6.46
C LYS A 61 17.84 7.59 -6.70
N SER A 62 17.61 8.54 -5.79
CA SER A 62 18.04 9.93 -5.97
C SER A 62 19.55 10.07 -5.76
N GLN A 63 20.28 10.54 -6.77
CA GLN A 63 21.69 10.96 -6.65
C GLN A 63 21.86 12.30 -5.91
N LYS A 64 20.79 13.10 -5.76
CA LYS A 64 20.76 14.33 -4.94
C LYS A 64 20.20 14.05 -3.54
N LYS A 65 20.40 14.99 -2.59
CA LYS A 65 19.76 14.98 -1.25
C LYS A 65 18.31 14.48 -1.36
N GLY A 66 18.06 13.28 -0.85
CA GLY A 66 16.78 12.59 -0.96
C GLY A 66 15.62 13.35 -0.31
N PHE A 67 14.41 12.80 -0.42
CA PHE A 67 13.27 13.24 0.35
C PHE A 67 13.60 13.22 1.85
N ASN A 68 13.40 14.36 2.52
CA ASN A 68 13.10 14.33 3.95
C ASN A 68 11.64 13.86 4.15
N TRP A 69 11.29 13.51 5.38
CA TRP A 69 9.97 12.94 5.68
C TRP A 69 8.83 13.87 5.28
N ASP A 70 8.94 15.18 5.52
CA ASP A 70 7.89 16.15 5.18
C ASP A 70 7.64 16.26 3.67
N LYS A 71 8.72 16.33 2.87
CA LYS A 71 8.61 16.29 1.41
C LYS A 71 8.03 14.98 0.92
N TYR A 72 8.33 13.87 1.60
CA TYR A 72 7.74 12.58 1.27
C TYR A 72 6.24 12.55 1.57
N VAL A 73 5.79 13.12 2.68
CA VAL A 73 4.36 13.25 2.99
C VAL A 73 3.66 14.13 1.96
N LEU A 74 4.25 15.26 1.55
CA LEU A 74 3.73 16.10 0.46
C LEU A 74 3.67 15.35 -0.87
N PHE A 75 4.69 14.56 -1.17
CA PHE A 75 4.72 13.70 -2.36
C PHE A 75 3.57 12.69 -2.34
N LEU A 76 3.31 12.03 -1.20
CA LEU A 76 2.17 11.11 -1.06
C LEU A 76 0.81 11.83 -1.15
N LYS A 77 0.72 13.12 -0.80
CA LYS A 77 -0.50 13.90 -1.06
C LYS A 77 -0.74 14.11 -2.55
N LYS A 78 0.33 14.37 -3.31
CA LYS A 78 0.25 14.53 -4.78
C LYS A 78 -0.01 13.20 -5.50
N TYR A 79 0.59 12.11 -5.01
CA TYR A 79 0.43 10.76 -5.55
C TYR A 79 -0.05 9.81 -4.45
N PRO A 80 -1.35 9.82 -4.10
CA PRO A 80 -1.85 9.00 -3.01
C PRO A 80 -1.79 7.51 -3.36
N PRO A 81 -1.21 6.66 -2.48
CA PRO A 81 -1.32 5.22 -2.65
C PRO A 81 -2.79 4.79 -2.48
N ALA A 82 -3.16 3.68 -3.10
CA ALA A 82 -4.50 3.13 -2.91
C ALA A 82 -4.73 2.84 -1.42
N ARG A 83 -5.84 3.33 -0.87
CA ARG A 83 -6.22 3.11 0.51
C ARG A 83 -6.87 1.73 0.67
N PRO A 84 -6.65 1.06 1.82
CA PRO A 84 -7.34 -0.18 2.12
C PRO A 84 -8.85 0.05 2.11
N LYS A 85 -9.58 -0.85 1.46
CA LYS A 85 -11.03 -0.86 1.42
C LYS A 85 -11.51 -2.28 1.72
N THR A 86 -12.40 -2.41 2.68
CA THR A 86 -13.14 -3.65 2.90
C THR A 86 -13.99 -3.90 1.66
N THR A 87 -13.73 -5.04 1.01
CA THR A 87 -14.42 -5.50 -0.20
C THR A 87 -15.53 -6.50 0.15
N VAL A 88 -15.36 -7.26 1.24
CA VAL A 88 -16.25 -8.34 1.65
C VAL A 88 -16.67 -8.16 3.12
N ASN A 89 -17.97 -8.13 3.36
CA ASN A 89 -18.54 -8.22 4.70
C ASN A 89 -18.87 -9.66 5.04
N ILE A 90 -18.10 -10.26 5.95
CA ILE A 90 -18.30 -11.67 6.33
C ILE A 90 -19.50 -11.87 7.25
N TYR A 91 -19.97 -10.82 7.93
CA TYR A 91 -21.16 -10.85 8.79
C TYR A 91 -22.45 -10.85 7.97
N GLU A 92 -22.46 -10.15 6.82
CA GLU A 92 -23.56 -10.20 5.86
C GLU A 92 -23.63 -11.54 5.12
N LEU A 93 -22.49 -12.22 4.95
CA LEU A 93 -22.40 -13.53 4.27
C LEU A 93 -22.75 -14.72 5.16
N ARG A 94 -22.81 -14.54 6.49
CA ARG A 94 -23.15 -15.59 7.46
C ARG A 94 -24.23 -15.09 8.42
N PRO A 95 -25.52 -15.20 8.03
CA PRO A 95 -26.64 -14.78 8.87
C PRO A 95 -26.59 -15.39 10.27
N GLU A 96 -26.18 -16.65 10.38
CA GLU A 96 -26.07 -17.40 11.64
C GLU A 96 -25.01 -16.87 12.62
N ILE A 97 -24.02 -16.08 12.17
CA ILE A 97 -22.99 -15.47 13.05
C ILE A 97 -23.30 -13.99 13.32
N SER A 98 -24.11 -13.36 12.47
CA SER A 98 -24.44 -11.93 12.52
C SER A 98 -25.18 -11.50 13.80
N TYR A 99 -25.97 -12.41 14.40
CA TYR A 99 -26.83 -12.10 15.55
C TYR A 99 -26.11 -12.04 16.91
N ILE A 100 -24.84 -12.46 17.01
CA ILE A 100 -24.12 -12.60 18.29
C ILE A 100 -23.40 -11.31 18.72
N MET A 101 -23.57 -10.19 17.99
CA MET A 101 -22.92 -8.91 18.28
C MET A 101 -23.88 -7.85 18.83
#